data_AF-A0A2M9J4F1-F1
#
_entry.id   AF-A0A2M9J4F1-F1
#
_cell.length_a   1.000
_cell.length_b   1.000
_cell.length_c   1.000
_cell.angle_alpha   90.00
_cell.angle_beta   90.00
_cell.angle_gamma   90.00
#
_symmetry.space_group_name_H-M   'P 1'
#
loop_
_entity.id
_entity.type
_entity.pdbx_description
1 polymer ?
#
loop_
_entity_poly.entity_id
_entity_poly.type
_entity_poly.pdbx_seq_one_letter_code
_entity_poly.pdbx_strand_id
1 'polypeptide(L)'
;MITIGVEEEYLLVDPDSGLPVPLSDEVRTAAGLEPMVQEREVQPELLLAQVEVATPVCTSLDEVGGHLLRLRHAVGSAAERYGCRLATTAAAPLTGSAPTEVTHEPRYQDLRARAPQLVDEQFINGMHVHVGMPDREVAVSVLNRIRLWLPTLLAMSANSPFWQGRDTGFASWRTPVFSRWPVCGPPPRFDGLEDYERRTRALVESKVIADTGQLYWQARLSERYPTLELRCLDVQLRADDAVMFAGIVRALAATAVREHKAGEPEPQCAPELLQAAVWHAARHGLGGTLIDSAGRPRPAGDTLCQLTQHIARDLAESGDEREVGSLIHRLLRQGNGADRQREALAEGGFPSVIDLITSEATAP
;
A
#
# COMPACT_ATOMS: atom_id res chain seq x y z
N MET A 1 -16.50 -17.35 4.19
CA MET A 1 -16.48 -15.89 3.99
C MET A 1 -15.04 -15.45 4.20
N ILE A 2 -14.50 -14.64 3.27
CA ILE A 2 -13.13 -14.12 3.37
C ILE A 2 -13.19 -12.75 4.05
N THR A 3 -12.52 -12.63 5.19
CA THR A 3 -12.41 -11.37 5.94
C THR A 3 -11.27 -10.52 5.40
N ILE A 4 -11.36 -9.20 5.64
CA ILE A 4 -10.34 -8.23 5.23
C ILE A 4 -10.02 -7.25 6.36
N GLY A 5 -8.80 -6.74 6.38
CA GLY A 5 -8.38 -5.60 7.20
C GLY A 5 -7.50 -4.68 6.36
N VAL A 6 -7.57 -3.38 6.60
CA VAL A 6 -6.81 -2.37 5.86
C VAL A 6 -5.94 -1.57 6.81
N GLU A 7 -4.68 -1.40 6.45
CA GLU A 7 -3.77 -0.46 7.09
C GLU A 7 -3.47 0.68 6.10
N GLU A 8 -3.47 1.92 6.57
CA GLU A 8 -3.03 3.09 5.80
C GLU A 8 -2.01 3.88 6.61
N GLU A 9 -0.86 4.14 6.00
CA GLU A 9 0.17 5.03 6.53
C GLU A 9 -0.07 6.44 5.96
N TYR A 10 0.12 7.48 6.77
CA TYR A 10 -0.03 8.87 6.34
C TYR A 10 1.16 9.72 6.79
N LEU A 11 1.40 10.79 6.02
CA LEU A 11 2.39 11.81 6.37
C LEU A 11 1.72 12.96 7.13
N LEU A 12 2.35 13.44 8.19
CA LEU A 12 1.99 14.68 8.87
C LEU A 12 2.81 15.81 8.28
N VAL A 13 2.15 16.86 7.79
CA VAL A 13 2.81 18.01 7.14
C VAL A 13 2.40 19.33 7.76
N ASP A 14 3.32 20.28 7.73
CA ASP A 14 3.04 21.68 7.99
C ASP A 14 2.11 22.25 6.89
N PRO A 15 0.98 22.90 7.24
CA PRO A 15 -0.01 23.34 6.27
C PRO A 15 0.49 24.41 5.30
N ASP A 16 1.46 25.25 5.72
CA ASP A 16 1.93 26.38 4.92
C ASP A 16 3.08 25.99 3.99
N SER A 17 4.04 25.21 4.50
CA SER A 17 5.24 24.80 3.77
C SER A 17 5.13 23.44 3.07
N GLY A 18 4.18 22.59 3.50
CA GLY A 18 4.05 21.21 3.03
C GLY A 18 5.19 20.28 3.47
N LEU A 19 6.03 20.71 4.41
CA LEU A 19 7.14 19.92 4.92
C LEU A 19 6.67 18.91 5.98
N PRO A 20 7.26 17.69 6.03
CA PRO A 20 7.00 16.73 7.10
C PRO A 20 7.28 17.32 8.49
N VAL A 21 6.41 17.04 9.46
CA VAL A 21 6.56 17.49 10.86
C VAL A 21 6.50 16.33 11.85
N PRO A 22 7.42 16.25 12.84
CA PRO A 22 7.54 15.11 13.74
C PRO A 22 6.53 15.17 14.90
N LEU A 23 5.23 15.12 14.61
CA LEU A 23 4.14 15.28 15.59
C LEU A 23 3.30 14.01 15.79
N SER A 24 3.81 12.84 15.40
CA SER A 24 3.06 11.58 15.45
C SER A 24 2.59 11.24 16.86
N ASP A 25 3.43 11.40 17.88
CA ASP A 25 3.07 11.04 19.26
C ASP A 25 1.95 11.93 19.82
N GLU A 26 1.99 13.23 19.56
CA GLU A 26 0.94 14.18 19.92
C GLU A 26 -0.38 13.86 19.21
N VAL A 27 -0.32 13.67 17.89
CA VAL A 27 -1.49 13.36 17.06
C VAL A 27 -2.12 12.04 17.47
N ARG A 28 -1.32 10.99 17.67
CA ARG A 28 -1.79 9.67 18.12
C ARG A 28 -2.43 9.74 19.49
N THR A 29 -1.82 10.47 20.43
CA THR A 29 -2.37 10.64 21.78
C THR A 29 -3.74 11.34 21.71
N ALA A 30 -3.87 12.42 20.93
CA ALA A 30 -5.17 13.09 20.79
C ALA A 30 -6.20 12.24 20.04
N ALA A 31 -5.82 11.53 18.98
CA ALA A 31 -6.72 10.64 18.26
C ALA A 31 -7.22 9.48 19.13
N GLY A 32 -6.36 8.90 19.98
CA GLY A 32 -6.73 7.84 20.91
C GLY A 32 -7.64 8.29 22.05
N LEU A 33 -7.79 9.60 22.28
CA LEU A 33 -8.76 10.15 23.23
C LEU A 33 -10.15 10.35 22.60
N GLU A 34 -10.28 10.28 21.27
CA GLU A 34 -11.58 10.39 20.61
C GLU A 34 -12.42 9.13 20.94
N PRO A 35 -13.67 9.27 21.41
CA PRO A 35 -14.49 8.15 21.88
C PRO A 35 -14.73 7.05 20.85
N MET A 36 -14.50 7.36 19.58
CA MET A 36 -14.74 6.46 18.46
C MET A 36 -13.51 5.64 18.06
N VAL A 37 -12.31 5.88 18.63
CA VAL A 37 -11.08 5.17 18.28
C VAL A 37 -10.80 4.07 19.31
N GLN A 38 -10.56 2.85 18.84
CA GLN A 38 -10.20 1.71 19.68
C GLN A 38 -8.69 1.63 19.89
N GLU A 39 -8.28 0.95 20.96
CA GLU A 39 -6.89 0.69 21.25
C GLU A 39 -6.22 -0.06 20.07
N ARG A 40 -5.07 0.43 19.61
CA ARG A 40 -4.28 -0.07 18.45
C ARG A 40 -4.80 0.26 17.05
N GLU A 41 -5.91 0.98 16.90
CA GLU A 41 -6.33 1.44 15.56
C GLU A 41 -5.46 2.59 15.02
N VAL A 42 -4.73 3.29 15.89
CA VAL A 42 -3.76 4.33 15.51
C VAL A 42 -2.40 3.98 16.10
N GLN A 43 -1.43 3.75 15.23
CA GLN A 43 -0.12 3.20 15.54
C GLN A 43 0.99 4.16 15.11
N PRO A 44 2.17 4.10 15.75
CA PRO A 44 3.32 4.84 15.25
C PRO A 44 3.85 4.15 13.99
N GLU A 45 4.58 4.90 13.19
CA GLU A 45 5.39 4.36 12.08
C GLU A 45 6.86 4.78 12.30
N LEU A 46 7.78 4.38 11.42
CA LEU A 46 9.22 4.58 11.55
C LEU A 46 9.62 6.01 11.89
N LEU A 47 9.08 7.00 11.18
CA LEU A 47 9.36 8.41 11.41
C LEU A 47 8.25 9.05 12.25
N LEU A 48 8.62 9.97 13.14
CA LEU A 48 7.64 10.76 13.91
C LEU A 48 6.81 11.70 13.03
N ALA A 49 7.09 11.81 11.73
CA ALA A 49 6.25 12.49 10.76
C ALA A 49 5.19 11.59 10.13
N GLN A 50 5.05 10.35 10.58
CA GLN A 50 4.13 9.38 10.01
C GLN A 50 3.20 8.79 11.08
N VAL A 51 1.99 8.48 10.67
CA VAL A 51 0.99 7.81 11.50
C VAL A 51 0.34 6.70 10.69
N GLU A 52 0.18 5.54 11.30
CA GLU A 52 -0.52 4.40 10.70
C GLU A 52 -1.90 4.27 11.33
N VAL A 53 -2.90 3.96 10.52
CA VAL A 53 -4.21 3.50 10.99
C VAL A 53 -4.49 2.10 10.51
N ALA A 54 -5.18 1.31 11.33
CA ALA A 54 -5.57 -0.06 11.00
C ALA A 54 -7.05 -0.28 11.30
N THR A 55 -7.80 -0.81 10.33
CA THR A 55 -9.18 -1.22 10.56
C THR A 55 -9.24 -2.49 11.42
N PRO A 56 -10.34 -2.72 12.14
CA PRO A 56 -10.67 -4.06 12.63
C PRO A 56 -10.82 -5.07 11.48
N VAL A 57 -11.00 -6.33 11.84
CA VAL A 57 -11.35 -7.38 10.88
C VAL A 57 -12.76 -7.12 10.36
N CYS A 58 -12.87 -6.82 9.07
CA CYS A 58 -14.11 -6.51 8.37
C CYS A 58 -14.58 -7.73 7.54
N THR A 59 -15.88 -7.76 7.29
CA THR A 59 -16.59 -8.77 6.48
C THR A 59 -17.22 -8.16 5.22
N SER A 60 -17.35 -6.84 5.14
CA SER A 60 -17.89 -6.11 3.98
C SER A 60 -17.04 -4.89 3.61
N LEU A 61 -17.21 -4.37 2.39
CA LEU A 61 -16.59 -3.12 1.96
C LEU A 61 -17.22 -1.90 2.65
N ASP A 62 -18.53 -1.95 2.94
CA ASP A 62 -19.20 -0.93 3.75
C ASP A 62 -18.54 -0.76 5.13
N GLU A 63 -18.18 -1.87 5.80
CA GLU A 63 -17.44 -1.84 7.07
C GLU A 63 -16.05 -1.21 6.89
N VAL A 64 -15.30 -1.61 5.86
CA VAL A 64 -13.99 -1.02 5.57
C VAL A 64 -14.11 0.48 5.35
N GLY A 65 -15.02 0.92 4.48
CA GLY A 65 -15.23 2.35 4.19
C GLY A 65 -15.62 3.14 5.43
N GLY A 66 -16.54 2.61 6.23
CA GLY A 66 -16.94 3.23 7.50
C GLY A 66 -15.78 3.37 8.49
N HIS A 67 -14.94 2.34 8.64
CA HIS A 67 -13.79 2.39 9.52
C HIS A 67 -12.70 3.35 9.00
N LEU A 68 -12.38 3.32 7.71
CA LEU A 68 -11.37 4.21 7.12
C LEU A 68 -11.77 5.67 7.24
N LEU A 69 -13.03 6.01 6.91
CA LEU A 69 -13.54 7.38 7.05
C LEU A 69 -13.46 7.89 8.49
N ARG A 70 -13.90 7.06 9.45
CA ARG A 70 -13.82 7.38 10.88
C ARG A 70 -12.38 7.62 11.32
N LEU A 71 -11.45 6.75 10.93
CA LEU A 71 -10.04 6.81 11.33
C LEU A 71 -9.32 8.01 10.69
N ARG A 72 -9.51 8.23 9.38
CA ARG A 72 -9.02 9.41 8.66
C ARG A 72 -9.52 10.70 9.29
N HIS A 73 -10.81 10.76 9.67
CA HIS A 73 -11.37 11.93 10.34
C HIS A 73 -10.80 12.15 11.74
N ALA A 74 -10.65 11.09 12.54
CA ALA A 74 -10.10 11.19 13.89
C ALA A 74 -8.63 11.67 13.88
N VAL A 75 -7.80 11.05 13.04
CA VAL A 75 -6.38 11.43 12.91
C VAL A 75 -6.23 12.81 12.26
N GLY A 76 -7.03 13.12 11.23
CA GLY A 76 -7.07 14.43 10.61
C GLY A 76 -7.41 15.54 11.62
N SER A 77 -8.50 15.38 12.37
CA SER A 77 -8.91 16.35 13.40
C SER A 77 -7.87 16.52 14.51
N ALA A 78 -7.20 15.42 14.90
CA ALA A 78 -6.10 15.46 15.86
C ALA A 78 -4.89 16.22 15.30
N ALA A 79 -4.51 16.00 14.03
CA ALA A 79 -3.46 16.73 13.34
C ALA A 79 -3.74 18.24 13.31
N GLU A 80 -4.97 18.64 12.99
CA GLU A 80 -5.34 20.06 12.97
C GLU A 80 -5.21 20.73 14.34
N ARG A 81 -5.52 20.01 15.43
CA ARG A 81 -5.39 20.52 16.80
C ARG A 81 -3.94 20.84 17.18
N TYR A 82 -2.97 20.13 16.60
CA TYR A 82 -1.54 20.36 16.80
C TYR A 82 -0.90 21.22 15.70
N GLY A 83 -1.70 21.83 14.82
CA GLY A 83 -1.22 22.75 13.80
C GLY A 83 -0.61 22.10 12.57
N CYS A 84 -0.84 20.80 12.35
CA CYS A 84 -0.41 20.09 11.14
C CYS A 84 -1.62 19.58 10.32
N ARG A 85 -1.33 18.90 9.21
CA ARG A 85 -2.32 18.27 8.33
C ARG A 85 -1.94 16.83 8.03
N LEU A 86 -2.96 15.99 7.89
CA LEU A 86 -2.82 14.63 7.40
C LEU A 86 -2.71 14.66 5.87
N ALA A 87 -1.64 14.12 5.31
CA ALA A 87 -1.40 14.06 3.87
C ALA A 87 -1.46 12.62 3.37
N THR A 88 -2.36 12.37 2.42
CA THR A 88 -2.55 11.07 1.73
C THR A 88 -1.64 10.98 0.50
N THR A 89 -0.34 10.89 0.72
CA THR A 89 0.66 10.73 -0.34
C THR A 89 1.62 9.61 -0.01
N ALA A 90 1.97 8.80 -1.01
CA ALA A 90 2.85 7.65 -0.79
C ALA A 90 4.34 8.00 -0.76
N ALA A 91 4.71 9.23 -1.12
CA ALA A 91 6.02 9.80 -0.86
C ALA A 91 5.89 11.30 -0.59
N ALA A 92 6.67 11.84 0.34
CA ALA A 92 6.67 13.28 0.62
C ALA A 92 7.10 14.08 -0.62
N PRO A 93 6.24 14.96 -1.18
CA PRO A 93 6.60 15.78 -2.33
C PRO A 93 7.74 16.75 -2.03
N LEU A 94 7.76 17.25 -0.80
CA LEU A 94 8.74 18.18 -0.25
C LEU A 94 9.37 17.56 1.00
N THR A 95 10.66 17.77 1.21
CA THR A 95 11.37 17.32 2.43
C THR A 95 12.29 18.44 2.91
N GLY A 96 12.48 18.51 4.23
CA GLY A 96 13.44 19.44 4.83
C GLY A 96 14.90 19.05 4.52
N SER A 97 15.83 19.94 4.88
CA SER A 97 17.27 19.68 4.73
C SER A 97 17.85 18.81 5.85
N ALA A 98 17.12 18.66 6.95
CA ALA A 98 17.53 17.86 8.11
C ALA A 98 16.74 16.54 8.16
N PRO A 99 17.36 15.45 8.64
CA PRO A 99 16.65 14.23 9.00
C PRO A 99 15.47 14.50 9.93
N THR A 100 14.37 13.78 9.72
CA THR A 100 13.26 13.74 10.68
C THR A 100 13.56 12.73 11.78
N GLU A 101 13.02 12.99 12.96
CA GLU A 101 13.19 12.12 14.12
C GLU A 101 12.51 10.76 13.92
N VAL A 102 13.21 9.71 14.36
CA VAL A 102 12.75 8.33 14.31
C VAL A 102 11.98 8.04 15.58
N THR A 103 10.86 7.33 15.45
CA THR A 103 10.03 6.90 16.58
C THR A 103 10.88 6.19 17.66
N HIS A 104 10.57 6.48 18.92
CA HIS A 104 11.32 5.99 20.08
C HIS A 104 11.03 4.52 20.45
N GLU A 105 10.90 3.65 19.44
CA GLU A 105 10.81 2.21 19.64
C GLU A 105 12.14 1.52 19.32
N PRO A 106 12.58 0.53 20.11
CA PRO A 106 13.87 -0.15 19.91
C PRO A 106 14.08 -0.67 18.48
N ARG A 107 13.03 -1.24 17.87
CA ARG A 107 13.08 -1.76 16.49
C ARG A 107 13.44 -0.68 15.46
N TYR A 108 12.88 0.52 15.60
CA TYR A 108 13.11 1.63 14.69
C TYR A 108 14.48 2.27 14.91
N GLN A 109 14.94 2.37 16.15
CA GLN A 109 16.29 2.83 16.48
C GLN A 109 17.36 1.87 15.94
N ASP A 110 17.13 0.56 16.02
CA ASP A 110 18.00 -0.45 15.43
C ASP A 110 18.07 -0.34 13.90
N LEU A 111 16.93 -0.08 13.24
CA LEU A 111 16.89 0.17 11.79
C LEU A 111 17.72 1.41 11.41
N ARG A 112 17.57 2.50 12.15
CA ARG A 112 18.34 3.74 11.96
C ARG A 112 19.84 3.51 12.12
N ALA A 113 20.25 2.71 13.10
CA ALA A 113 21.65 2.38 13.32
C ALA A 113 22.26 1.55 12.17
N ARG A 114 21.47 0.66 11.56
CA ARG A 114 21.93 -0.24 10.48
C ARG A 114 21.95 0.42 9.10
N ALA A 115 20.97 1.25 8.79
CA ALA A 115 20.78 1.82 7.45
C ALA A 115 20.34 3.30 7.51
N PRO A 116 21.20 4.20 8.03
CA PRO A 116 20.80 5.57 8.32
C PRO A 116 20.24 6.29 7.10
N GLN A 117 20.94 6.27 5.96
CA GLN A 117 20.48 6.94 4.75
C GLN A 117 19.13 6.42 4.24
N LEU A 118 18.87 5.11 4.37
CA LEU A 118 17.57 4.55 3.94
C LEU A 118 16.44 5.02 4.86
N VAL A 119 16.69 5.10 6.17
CA VAL A 119 15.72 5.63 7.14
C VAL A 119 15.45 7.12 6.92
N ASP A 120 16.48 7.92 6.62
CA ASP A 120 16.32 9.36 6.34
C ASP A 120 15.47 9.64 5.09
N GLU A 121 15.39 8.67 4.19
CA GLU A 121 14.61 8.75 2.96
C GLU A 121 13.28 7.98 3.05
N GLN A 122 12.90 7.48 4.23
CA GLN A 122 11.69 6.68 4.41
C GLN A 122 10.42 7.54 4.63
N PHE A 123 10.32 8.69 3.94
CA PHE A 123 9.08 9.47 3.90
C PHE A 123 8.07 8.89 2.91
N ILE A 124 7.80 7.59 3.04
CA ILE A 124 6.94 6.85 2.13
C ILE A 124 5.85 6.13 2.89
N ASN A 125 4.65 6.11 2.31
CA ASN A 125 3.45 5.66 2.99
C ASN A 125 2.66 4.69 2.11
N GLY A 126 2.32 3.53 2.65
CA GLY A 126 1.59 2.47 1.97
C GLY A 126 0.13 2.36 2.36
N MET A 127 -0.58 1.57 1.56
CA MET A 127 -1.80 0.90 1.97
C MET A 127 -1.55 -0.60 1.99
N HIS A 128 -1.89 -1.27 3.08
CA HIS A 128 -1.82 -2.72 3.19
C HIS A 128 -3.21 -3.33 3.29
N VAL A 129 -3.41 -4.45 2.61
CA VAL A 129 -4.67 -5.21 2.70
C VAL A 129 -4.37 -6.61 3.21
N HIS A 130 -4.88 -6.90 4.40
CA HIS A 130 -4.91 -8.22 4.99
C HIS A 130 -6.14 -8.97 4.50
N VAL A 131 -5.95 -10.22 4.10
CA VAL A 131 -7.04 -11.11 3.68
C VAL A 131 -6.96 -12.40 4.50
N GLY A 132 -8.04 -12.74 5.20
CA GLY A 132 -8.14 -13.96 6.00
C GLY A 132 -7.96 -15.22 5.16
N MET A 133 -6.98 -16.06 5.53
CA MET A 133 -6.66 -17.30 4.80
C MET A 133 -7.19 -18.53 5.54
N PRO A 134 -7.66 -19.58 4.83
CA PRO A 134 -8.13 -20.81 5.48
C PRO A 134 -7.03 -21.51 6.29
N ASP A 135 -5.83 -21.56 5.72
CA ASP A 135 -4.62 -22.15 6.31
C ASP A 135 -3.38 -21.61 5.58
N ARG A 136 -2.19 -21.97 6.09
CA ARG A 136 -0.91 -21.45 5.59
C ARG A 136 -0.48 -22.08 4.26
N GLU A 137 -0.78 -23.34 4.01
CA GLU A 137 -0.57 -23.99 2.71
C GLU A 137 -1.34 -23.28 1.60
N VAL A 138 -2.62 -23.03 1.81
CA VAL A 138 -3.47 -22.29 0.87
C VAL A 138 -2.94 -20.87 0.71
N ALA A 139 -2.53 -20.20 1.80
CA ALA A 139 -1.96 -18.85 1.74
C ALA A 139 -0.71 -18.77 0.84
N VAL A 140 0.17 -19.78 0.88
CA VAL A 140 1.35 -19.82 -0.01
C VAL A 140 0.95 -20.02 -1.47
N SER A 141 -0.04 -20.87 -1.76
CA SER A 141 -0.52 -21.02 -3.14
C SER A 141 -1.23 -19.75 -3.65
N VAL A 142 -1.98 -19.06 -2.78
CA VAL A 142 -2.55 -17.75 -3.09
C VAL A 142 -1.44 -16.74 -3.38
N LEU A 143 -0.42 -16.65 -2.52
CA LEU A 143 0.75 -15.78 -2.72
C LEU A 143 1.42 -16.01 -4.08
N ASN A 144 1.60 -17.28 -4.46
CA ASN A 144 2.18 -17.66 -5.75
C ASN A 144 1.36 -17.20 -6.95
N ARG A 145 0.02 -17.17 -6.84
CA ARG A 145 -0.89 -16.75 -7.92
C ARG A 145 -0.99 -15.24 -8.03
N ILE A 146 -1.19 -14.56 -6.91
CA ILE A 146 -1.45 -13.11 -6.91
C ILE A 146 -0.22 -12.28 -7.29
N ARG A 147 1.00 -12.83 -7.13
CA ARG A 147 2.24 -12.07 -7.37
C ARG A 147 2.30 -11.47 -8.78
N LEU A 148 1.65 -12.10 -9.76
CA LEU A 148 1.62 -11.65 -11.15
C LEU A 148 0.73 -10.43 -11.39
N TRP A 149 -0.18 -10.14 -10.45
CA TRP A 149 -1.05 -8.98 -10.50
C TRP A 149 -0.48 -7.78 -9.73
N LEU A 150 0.59 -7.96 -8.96
CA LEU A 150 1.25 -6.88 -8.21
C LEU A 150 1.66 -5.69 -9.10
N PRO A 151 2.25 -5.89 -10.30
CA PRO A 151 2.52 -4.76 -11.20
C PRO A 151 1.27 -3.98 -11.60
N THR A 152 0.14 -4.68 -11.82
CA THR A 152 -1.11 -4.03 -12.21
C THR A 152 -1.68 -3.21 -11.05
N LEU A 153 -1.72 -3.81 -9.84
CA LEU A 153 -2.19 -3.14 -8.63
C LEU A 153 -1.32 -1.94 -8.26
N LEU A 154 0.00 -2.05 -8.42
CA LEU A 154 0.94 -0.95 -8.22
C LEU A 154 0.70 0.19 -9.21
N ALA A 155 0.52 -0.11 -10.50
CA ALA A 155 0.23 0.90 -11.50
C ALA A 155 -1.10 1.63 -11.23
N MET A 156 -2.12 0.90 -10.79
CA MET A 156 -3.43 1.44 -10.43
C MET A 156 -3.35 2.36 -9.20
N SER A 157 -2.61 1.96 -8.16
CA SER A 157 -2.57 2.65 -6.86
C SER A 157 -1.60 3.83 -6.80
N ALA A 158 -0.72 3.98 -7.80
CA ALA A 158 0.38 4.94 -7.78
C ALA A 158 -0.08 6.37 -7.39
N ASN A 159 0.56 6.91 -6.34
CA ASN A 159 0.21 8.18 -5.70
C ASN A 159 1.47 8.85 -5.11
N SER A 160 2.60 8.77 -5.81
CA SER A 160 3.86 9.37 -5.35
C SER A 160 4.78 9.81 -6.49
N PRO A 161 4.39 10.79 -7.33
CA PRO A 161 5.21 11.22 -8.46
C PRO A 161 6.38 12.14 -8.08
N PHE A 162 6.30 12.79 -6.92
CA PHE A 162 7.24 13.84 -6.50
C PHE A 162 8.19 13.39 -5.39
N TRP A 163 9.40 13.95 -5.41
CA TRP A 163 10.40 13.80 -4.36
C TRP A 163 11.30 15.03 -4.32
N GLN A 164 11.53 15.61 -3.15
CA GLN A 164 12.42 16.77 -2.97
C GLN A 164 12.12 17.93 -3.93
N GLY A 165 10.84 18.25 -4.12
CA GLY A 165 10.37 19.35 -4.96
C GLY A 165 10.52 19.13 -6.46
N ARG A 166 10.65 17.89 -6.91
CA ARG A 166 10.80 17.55 -8.34
C ARG A 166 9.92 16.36 -8.74
N ASP A 167 9.42 16.37 -9.97
CA ASP A 167 8.87 15.16 -10.59
C ASP A 167 10.01 14.16 -10.79
N THR A 168 9.84 12.98 -10.22
CA THR A 168 10.82 11.89 -10.27
C THR A 168 10.82 11.17 -11.62
N GLY A 169 9.77 11.41 -12.42
CA GLY A 169 9.41 10.62 -13.57
C GLY A 169 8.68 9.32 -13.23
N PHE A 170 8.58 8.91 -11.95
CA PHE A 170 7.82 7.72 -11.56
C PHE A 170 6.37 8.08 -11.26
N ALA A 171 5.45 7.12 -11.40
CA ALA A 171 4.10 7.25 -10.86
C ALA A 171 4.08 6.88 -9.36
N SER A 172 4.81 5.82 -8.98
CA SER A 172 5.06 5.43 -7.59
C SER A 172 6.55 5.52 -7.28
N TRP A 173 6.99 6.62 -6.68
CA TRP A 173 8.36 6.79 -6.18
C TRP A 173 8.59 5.99 -4.89
N ARG A 174 7.53 5.68 -4.13
CA ARG A 174 7.56 4.76 -2.98
C ARG A 174 8.27 3.46 -3.32
N THR A 175 7.99 2.89 -4.48
CA THR A 175 8.55 1.59 -4.89
C THR A 175 10.08 1.61 -5.04
N PRO A 176 10.71 2.52 -5.81
CA PRO A 176 12.16 2.69 -5.82
C PRO A 176 12.78 2.93 -4.43
N VAL A 177 12.18 3.77 -3.59
CA VAL A 177 12.70 4.04 -2.24
C VAL A 177 12.75 2.75 -1.41
N PHE A 178 11.66 1.98 -1.37
CA PHE A 178 11.58 0.68 -0.68
C PHE A 178 12.54 -0.36 -1.26
N SER A 179 12.75 -0.38 -2.59
CA SER A 179 13.53 -1.41 -3.28
C SER A 179 15.01 -1.51 -2.87
N ARG A 180 15.51 -0.53 -2.11
CA ARG A 180 16.88 -0.50 -1.59
C ARG A 180 17.08 -1.33 -0.32
N TRP A 181 16.00 -1.80 0.30
CA TRP A 181 16.08 -2.70 1.45
C TRP A 181 16.46 -4.14 1.02
N PRO A 182 17.17 -4.92 1.87
CA PRO A 182 17.81 -6.18 1.45
C PRO A 182 16.87 -7.26 0.91
N VAL A 183 15.64 -7.35 1.43
CA VAL A 183 14.64 -8.35 1.01
C VAL A 183 13.36 -7.60 0.62
N CYS A 184 13.33 -7.11 -0.60
CA CYS A 184 12.24 -6.25 -1.11
C CYS A 184 11.78 -6.68 -2.51
N GLY A 185 10.56 -6.27 -2.89
CA GLY A 185 10.01 -6.45 -4.23
C GLY A 185 8.92 -7.52 -4.30
N PRO A 186 8.59 -8.04 -5.49
CA PRO A 186 7.63 -9.13 -5.62
C PRO A 186 8.15 -10.38 -4.88
N PRO A 187 7.29 -11.11 -4.15
CA PRO A 187 7.69 -12.35 -3.49
C PRO A 187 8.11 -13.39 -4.54
N PRO A 188 9.11 -14.24 -4.24
CA PRO A 188 9.49 -15.32 -5.14
C PRO A 188 8.37 -16.37 -5.22
N ARG A 189 8.48 -17.29 -6.19
CA ARG A 189 7.68 -18.53 -6.14
C ARG A 189 8.19 -19.43 -5.04
N PHE A 190 7.27 -20.06 -4.31
CA PHE A 190 7.56 -21.09 -3.33
C PHE A 190 7.02 -22.45 -3.75
N ASP A 191 7.79 -23.50 -3.49
CA ASP A 191 7.35 -24.91 -3.65
C ASP A 191 6.61 -25.40 -2.39
N GLY A 192 5.47 -24.75 -2.10
CA GLY A 192 4.65 -25.05 -0.93
C GLY A 192 5.16 -24.42 0.38
N LEU A 193 4.46 -24.72 1.49
CA LEU A 193 4.72 -24.08 2.79
C LEU A 193 6.12 -24.40 3.33
N GLU A 194 6.60 -25.64 3.17
CA GLU A 194 7.92 -26.02 3.65
C GLU A 194 9.05 -25.22 2.97
N ASP A 195 8.94 -24.96 1.66
CA ASP A 195 9.91 -24.10 0.96
C ASP A 195 9.83 -22.65 1.46
N TYR A 196 8.61 -22.12 1.67
CA TYR A 196 8.40 -20.79 2.22
C TYR A 196 9.06 -20.63 3.60
N GLU A 197 8.81 -21.56 4.52
CA GLU A 197 9.36 -21.52 5.87
C GLU A 197 10.87 -21.70 5.89
N ARG A 198 11.39 -22.64 5.10
CA ARG A 198 12.84 -22.87 4.98
C ARG A 198 13.55 -21.60 4.51
N ARG A 199 13.03 -20.94 3.47
CA ARG A 199 13.67 -19.76 2.87
C ARG A 199 13.56 -18.52 3.74
N THR A 200 12.41 -18.29 4.37
CA THR A 200 12.24 -17.17 5.30
C THR A 200 13.10 -17.36 6.56
N ARG A 201 13.17 -18.58 7.11
CA ARG A 201 14.08 -18.91 8.21
C ARG A 201 15.55 -18.68 7.84
N ALA A 202 15.99 -19.13 6.66
CA ALA A 202 17.36 -18.93 6.20
C ALA A 202 17.73 -17.44 6.09
N LEU A 203 16.80 -16.57 5.68
CA LEU A 203 17.01 -15.12 5.64
C LEU A 203 17.22 -14.54 7.04
N VAL A 204 16.43 -14.95 8.03
CA VAL A 204 16.58 -14.52 9.43
C VAL A 204 17.88 -15.07 10.03
N GLU A 205 18.19 -16.35 9.84
CA GLU A 205 19.41 -17.00 10.35
C GLU A 205 20.69 -16.40 9.76
N SER A 206 20.63 -15.89 8.52
CA SER A 206 21.74 -15.17 7.89
C SER A 206 22.03 -13.80 8.54
N LYS A 207 21.10 -13.28 9.36
CA LYS A 207 21.13 -11.95 9.99
C LYS A 207 21.09 -10.78 9.03
N VAL A 208 20.82 -11.02 7.74
CA VAL A 208 20.53 -9.96 6.75
C VAL A 208 19.27 -9.21 7.14
N ILE A 209 18.29 -9.91 7.71
CA ILE A 209 17.11 -9.34 8.36
C ILE A 209 17.02 -9.83 9.82
N ALA A 210 16.44 -9.02 10.70
CA ALA A 210 16.29 -9.32 12.13
C ALA A 210 15.13 -10.29 12.41
N ASP A 211 14.02 -10.12 11.69
CA ASP A 211 12.80 -10.90 11.82
C ASP A 211 12.03 -10.91 10.49
N THR A 212 10.96 -11.71 10.41
CA THR A 212 10.13 -11.80 9.20
C THR A 212 9.32 -10.53 8.91
N GLY A 213 9.17 -9.63 9.88
CA GLY A 213 8.62 -8.30 9.67
C GLY A 213 9.47 -7.43 8.73
N GLN A 214 10.76 -7.74 8.54
CA GLN A 214 11.66 -7.11 7.57
C GLN A 214 11.67 -7.80 6.20
N LEU A 215 10.74 -8.73 5.94
CA LEU A 215 10.42 -9.16 4.59
C LEU A 215 9.58 -8.08 3.91
N TYR A 216 10.23 -7.16 3.20
CA TYR A 216 9.60 -6.07 2.46
C TYR A 216 9.06 -6.54 1.09
N TRP A 217 8.55 -7.77 1.05
CA TRP A 217 7.85 -8.26 -0.12
C TRP A 217 6.52 -7.51 -0.29
N GLN A 218 6.18 -7.30 -1.56
CA GLN A 218 4.96 -6.63 -1.99
C GLN A 218 3.67 -7.42 -1.67
N ALA A 219 3.81 -8.70 -1.35
CA ALA A 219 2.83 -9.49 -0.62
C ALA A 219 3.55 -10.56 0.19
N ARG A 220 2.99 -10.95 1.34
CA ARG A 220 3.56 -11.98 2.23
C ARG A 220 2.49 -12.67 3.06
N LEU A 221 2.84 -13.79 3.70
CA LEU A 221 2.05 -14.28 4.83
C LEU A 221 2.35 -13.40 6.04
N SER A 222 1.32 -12.90 6.71
CA SER A 222 1.49 -12.15 7.95
C SER A 222 2.04 -13.07 9.05
N GLU A 223 3.01 -12.57 9.80
CA GLU A 223 3.56 -13.27 10.98
C GLU A 223 2.59 -13.26 12.16
N ARG A 224 1.82 -12.16 12.29
CA ARG A 224 0.97 -11.89 13.45
C ARG A 224 -0.46 -12.40 13.27
N TYR A 225 -0.97 -12.35 12.03
CA TYR A 225 -2.36 -12.67 11.72
C TYR A 225 -2.44 -13.83 10.72
N PRO A 226 -3.46 -14.70 10.79
CA PRO A 226 -3.67 -15.78 9.82
C PRO A 226 -4.19 -15.24 8.48
N THR A 227 -3.39 -14.37 7.86
CA THR A 227 -3.75 -13.58 6.69
C THR A 227 -2.63 -13.60 5.67
N LEU A 228 -3.01 -13.43 4.41
CA LEU A 228 -2.11 -12.94 3.39
C LEU A 228 -2.20 -11.41 3.38
N GLU A 229 -1.06 -10.76 3.40
CA GLU A 229 -0.90 -9.31 3.51
C GLU A 229 -0.31 -8.77 2.20
N LEU A 230 -1.08 -7.95 1.48
CA LEU A 230 -0.65 -7.28 0.27
C LEU A 230 -0.17 -5.86 0.60
N ARG A 231 1.05 -5.51 0.17
CA ARG A 231 1.78 -4.30 0.61
C ARG A 231 2.29 -3.42 -0.54
N CYS A 232 1.93 -3.76 -1.77
CA CYS A 232 2.43 -3.08 -2.96
C CYS A 232 1.77 -1.71 -3.22
N LEU A 233 0.65 -1.42 -2.56
CA LEU A 233 -0.14 -0.22 -2.84
C LEU A 233 0.50 1.00 -2.18
N ASP A 234 0.52 2.10 -2.93
CA ASP A 234 0.66 3.44 -2.38
C ASP A 234 -0.59 3.76 -1.52
N VAL A 235 -0.48 4.62 -0.50
CA VAL A 235 -1.69 5.14 0.20
C VAL A 235 -2.56 5.93 -0.78
N GLN A 236 -3.89 5.83 -0.66
CA GLN A 236 -4.82 6.44 -1.61
C GLN A 236 -5.28 7.84 -1.17
N LEU A 237 -5.50 8.73 -2.14
CA LEU A 237 -6.04 10.07 -1.87
C LEU A 237 -7.38 9.99 -1.13
N ARG A 238 -8.31 9.18 -1.64
CA ARG A 238 -9.68 9.06 -1.13
C ARG A 238 -9.89 7.74 -0.40
N ALA A 239 -10.83 7.73 0.54
CA ALA A 239 -11.19 6.51 1.27
C ALA A 239 -11.86 5.46 0.35
N ASP A 240 -12.74 5.87 -0.57
CA ASP A 240 -13.38 4.97 -1.52
C ASP A 240 -12.38 4.33 -2.51
N ASP A 241 -11.31 5.02 -2.91
CA ASP A 241 -10.23 4.39 -3.68
C ASP A 241 -9.54 3.27 -2.87
N ALA A 242 -9.31 3.48 -1.56
CA ALA A 242 -8.81 2.43 -0.68
C ALA A 242 -9.81 1.26 -0.55
N VAL A 243 -11.11 1.53 -0.46
CA VAL A 243 -12.17 0.50 -0.46
C VAL A 243 -12.17 -0.31 -1.77
N MET A 244 -12.01 0.35 -2.92
CA MET A 244 -11.86 -0.32 -4.22
C MET A 244 -10.71 -1.34 -4.19
N PHE A 245 -9.54 -0.93 -3.71
CA PHE A 245 -8.40 -1.85 -3.62
C PHE A 245 -8.65 -2.99 -2.63
N ALA A 246 -9.29 -2.73 -1.49
CA ALA A 246 -9.67 -3.79 -0.55
C ALA A 246 -10.59 -4.84 -1.21
N GLY A 247 -11.57 -4.39 -2.01
CA GLY A 247 -12.45 -5.27 -2.79
C GLY A 247 -11.73 -6.06 -3.88
N ILE A 248 -10.85 -5.41 -4.64
CA ILE A 248 -10.03 -6.07 -5.67
C ILE A 248 -9.14 -7.15 -5.04
N VAL A 249 -8.45 -6.84 -3.93
CA VAL A 249 -7.53 -7.77 -3.27
C VAL A 249 -8.30 -8.92 -2.63
N ARG A 250 -9.48 -8.67 -2.04
CA ARG A 250 -10.38 -9.71 -1.55
C ARG A 250 -10.81 -10.67 -2.65
N ALA A 251 -11.30 -10.15 -3.76
CA ALA A 251 -11.76 -10.94 -4.89
C ALA A 251 -10.60 -11.71 -5.54
N LEU A 252 -9.42 -11.09 -5.68
CA LEU A 252 -8.24 -11.74 -6.21
C LEU A 252 -7.77 -12.92 -5.35
N ALA A 253 -7.77 -12.75 -4.02
CA ALA A 253 -7.47 -13.84 -3.10
C ALA A 253 -8.53 -14.95 -3.15
N ALA A 254 -9.82 -14.59 -3.23
CA ALA A 254 -10.92 -15.55 -3.38
C ALA A 254 -10.78 -16.38 -4.68
N THR A 255 -10.49 -15.72 -5.79
CA THR A 255 -10.19 -16.35 -7.08
C THR A 255 -9.04 -17.35 -6.94
N ALA A 256 -7.93 -16.92 -6.34
CA ALA A 256 -6.75 -17.76 -6.15
C ALA A 256 -7.02 -18.97 -5.23
N VAL A 257 -7.83 -18.82 -4.17
CA VAL A 257 -8.28 -19.93 -3.32
C VAL A 257 -9.12 -20.93 -4.12
N ARG A 258 -10.06 -20.43 -4.95
CA ARG A 258 -10.89 -21.29 -5.80
C ARG A 258 -10.05 -22.07 -6.80
N GLU A 259 -9.13 -21.41 -7.49
CA GLU A 259 -8.24 -22.05 -8.46
C GLU A 259 -7.35 -23.11 -7.81
N HIS A 260 -6.80 -22.83 -6.63
CA HIS A 260 -6.04 -23.80 -5.87
C HIS A 260 -6.89 -25.05 -5.55
N LYS A 261 -8.12 -24.87 -5.05
CA LYS A 261 -9.03 -25.98 -4.74
C LYS A 261 -9.46 -26.77 -5.97
N ALA A 262 -9.53 -26.12 -7.14
CA ALA A 262 -9.82 -26.77 -8.41
C ALA A 262 -8.61 -27.51 -9.01
N GLY A 263 -7.42 -27.38 -8.41
CA GLY A 263 -6.18 -27.99 -8.92
C GLY A 263 -5.66 -27.33 -10.20
N GLU A 264 -6.06 -26.07 -10.46
CA GLU A 264 -5.56 -25.32 -11.61
C GLU A 264 -4.04 -25.12 -11.47
N PRO A 265 -3.27 -25.14 -12.56
CA PRO A 265 -1.82 -24.92 -12.47
C PRO A 265 -1.52 -23.50 -11.95
N GLU A 266 -0.43 -23.36 -11.20
CA GLU A 266 0.10 -22.04 -10.84
C GLU A 266 0.72 -21.39 -12.09
N PRO A 267 0.44 -20.11 -12.35
CA PRO A 267 1.02 -19.42 -13.49
C PRO A 267 2.54 -19.23 -13.32
N GLN A 268 3.28 -19.50 -14.39
CA GLN A 268 4.74 -19.39 -14.41
C GLN A 268 5.16 -18.01 -14.92
N CYS A 269 6.12 -17.39 -14.23
CA CYS A 269 6.74 -16.15 -14.65
C CYS A 269 8.19 -16.17 -14.21
N ALA A 270 9.10 -15.79 -15.10
CA ALA A 270 10.50 -15.63 -14.77
C ALA A 270 10.65 -14.54 -13.68
N PRO A 271 11.38 -14.79 -12.58
CA PRO A 271 11.55 -13.82 -11.50
C PRO A 271 12.06 -12.45 -11.98
N GLU A 272 12.99 -12.45 -12.94
CA GLU A 272 13.58 -11.24 -13.53
C GLU A 272 12.54 -10.41 -14.28
N LEU A 273 11.61 -11.08 -14.96
CA LEU A 273 10.51 -10.42 -15.68
C LEU A 273 9.50 -9.83 -14.71
N LEU A 274 9.16 -10.53 -13.62
CA LEU A 274 8.26 -10.01 -12.60
C LEU A 274 8.86 -8.78 -11.89
N GLN A 275 10.16 -8.84 -11.56
CA GLN A 275 10.88 -7.69 -11.00
C GLN A 275 10.87 -6.50 -11.97
N ALA A 276 11.14 -6.73 -13.26
CA ALA A 276 11.10 -5.69 -14.27
C ALA A 276 9.68 -5.12 -14.47
N ALA A 277 8.64 -5.96 -14.41
CA ALA A 277 7.24 -5.56 -14.51
C ALA A 277 6.84 -4.63 -13.35
N VAL A 278 7.26 -4.92 -12.12
CA VAL A 278 7.05 -4.07 -10.95
C VAL A 278 7.70 -2.71 -11.14
N TRP A 279 8.97 -2.67 -11.56
CA TRP A 279 9.66 -1.41 -11.83
C TRP A 279 8.97 -0.61 -12.94
N HIS A 280 8.55 -1.29 -14.02
CA HIS A 280 7.85 -0.68 -15.14
C HIS A 280 6.50 -0.07 -14.72
N ALA A 281 5.74 -0.80 -13.91
CA ALA A 281 4.50 -0.31 -13.33
C ALA A 281 4.72 0.92 -12.43
N ALA A 282 5.73 0.88 -11.54
CA ALA A 282 6.09 2.02 -10.72
C ALA A 282 6.45 3.26 -11.56
N ARG A 283 7.14 3.05 -12.69
CA ARG A 283 7.60 4.13 -13.57
C ARG A 283 6.47 4.76 -14.38
N HIS A 284 5.54 3.96 -14.89
CA HIS A 284 4.59 4.41 -15.91
C HIS A 284 3.15 4.56 -15.41
N GLY A 285 2.78 3.95 -14.28
CA GLY A 285 1.40 3.98 -13.80
C GLY A 285 0.43 3.48 -14.87
N LEU A 286 -0.73 4.13 -14.99
CA LEU A 286 -1.75 3.80 -15.99
C LEU A 286 -1.54 4.51 -17.35
N GLY A 287 -0.58 5.44 -17.44
CA GLY A 287 -0.37 6.28 -18.63
C GLY A 287 0.33 5.60 -19.81
N GLY A 288 0.55 4.28 -19.76
CA GLY A 288 1.34 3.59 -20.78
C GLY A 288 1.07 2.09 -20.89
N THR A 289 2.15 1.36 -21.17
CA THR A 289 2.15 -0.10 -21.28
C THR A 289 2.44 -0.70 -19.91
N LEU A 290 1.84 -1.84 -19.61
CA LEU A 290 2.18 -2.71 -18.48
C LEU A 290 2.60 -4.08 -19.01
N ILE A 291 3.26 -4.87 -18.15
CA ILE A 291 3.52 -6.28 -18.42
C ILE A 291 2.37 -7.08 -17.83
N ASP A 292 1.65 -7.83 -18.67
CA ASP A 292 0.52 -8.66 -18.26
C ASP A 292 0.97 -9.86 -17.40
N SER A 293 0.01 -10.58 -16.82
CA SER A 293 0.29 -11.78 -16.00
C SER A 293 0.94 -12.93 -16.78
N ALA A 294 0.93 -12.87 -18.13
CA ALA A 294 1.63 -13.80 -19.01
C ALA A 294 3.02 -13.28 -19.45
N GLY A 295 3.48 -12.14 -18.92
CA GLY A 295 4.79 -11.59 -19.21
C GLY A 295 4.89 -10.78 -20.51
N ARG A 296 3.77 -10.32 -21.08
CA ARG A 296 3.74 -9.59 -22.36
C ARG A 296 3.38 -8.11 -22.18
N PRO A 297 3.98 -7.20 -22.96
CA PRO A 297 3.58 -5.80 -22.95
C PRO A 297 2.15 -5.63 -23.48
N ARG A 298 1.32 -4.88 -22.74
CA ARG A 298 -0.05 -4.51 -23.11
C ARG A 298 -0.38 -3.08 -22.64
N PRO A 299 -1.29 -2.36 -23.31
CA PRO A 299 -1.86 -1.13 -22.77
C PRO A 299 -2.37 -1.35 -21.33
N ALA A 300 -2.15 -0.39 -20.42
CA ALA A 300 -2.56 -0.54 -19.03
C ALA A 300 -4.04 -0.89 -18.89
N GLY A 301 -4.92 -0.23 -19.67
CA GLY A 301 -6.36 -0.52 -19.71
C GLY A 301 -6.70 -1.98 -20.06
N ASP A 302 -5.93 -2.62 -20.94
CA ASP A 302 -6.12 -4.04 -21.29
C ASP A 302 -5.76 -4.94 -20.12
N THR A 303 -4.66 -4.63 -19.41
CA THR A 303 -4.25 -5.39 -18.22
C THR A 303 -5.26 -5.23 -17.07
N LEU A 304 -5.83 -4.03 -16.90
CA LEU A 304 -6.94 -3.79 -15.95
C LEU A 304 -8.19 -4.57 -16.34
N CYS A 305 -8.51 -4.64 -17.64
CA CYS A 305 -9.61 -5.45 -18.14
C CYS A 305 -9.39 -6.94 -17.84
N GLN A 306 -8.16 -7.45 -18.02
CA GLN A 306 -7.83 -8.82 -17.67
C GLN A 306 -7.95 -9.09 -16.16
N LEU A 307 -7.47 -8.18 -15.31
CA LEU A 307 -7.61 -8.29 -13.86
C LEU A 307 -9.08 -8.35 -13.46
N THR A 308 -9.90 -7.40 -13.95
CA THR A 308 -11.33 -7.33 -13.63
C THR A 308 -12.09 -8.55 -14.12
N GLN A 309 -11.81 -9.05 -15.33
CA GLN A 309 -12.40 -10.30 -15.84
C GLN A 309 -12.00 -11.52 -14.98
N HIS A 310 -10.74 -11.57 -14.55
CA HIS A 310 -10.22 -12.67 -13.74
C HIS A 310 -10.93 -12.75 -12.37
N ILE A 311 -11.21 -11.61 -11.75
CA ILE A 311 -11.85 -11.54 -10.42
C ILE A 311 -13.37 -11.35 -10.47
N ALA A 312 -13.98 -11.17 -11.65
CA ALA A 312 -15.39 -10.81 -11.82
C ALA A 312 -16.34 -11.75 -11.08
N ARG A 313 -16.07 -13.05 -11.14
CA ARG A 313 -16.88 -14.06 -10.45
C ARG A 313 -16.87 -13.86 -8.94
N ASP A 314 -15.71 -13.62 -8.34
CA ASP A 314 -15.60 -13.47 -6.88
C ASP A 314 -16.12 -12.11 -6.39
N LEU A 315 -16.01 -11.06 -7.22
CA LEU A 315 -16.70 -9.79 -6.96
C LEU A 315 -18.22 -9.94 -6.94
N ALA A 316 -18.78 -10.76 -7.85
CA ALA A 316 -20.21 -11.03 -7.86
C ALA A 316 -20.64 -11.90 -6.66
N GLU A 317 -19.86 -12.94 -6.32
CA GLU A 317 -20.12 -13.81 -5.17
C GLU A 317 -20.02 -13.06 -3.81
N SER A 318 -19.16 -12.04 -3.70
CA SER A 318 -19.04 -11.19 -2.52
C SER A 318 -20.05 -10.03 -2.47
N GLY A 319 -20.67 -9.68 -3.60
CA GLY A 319 -21.58 -8.54 -3.74
C GLY A 319 -20.89 -7.20 -4.02
N ASP A 320 -19.58 -7.21 -4.29
CA ASP A 320 -18.74 -6.01 -4.46
C ASP A 320 -18.71 -5.47 -5.89
N GLU A 321 -19.19 -6.23 -6.87
CA GLU A 321 -19.05 -5.95 -8.30
C GLU A 321 -19.45 -4.52 -8.69
N ARG A 322 -20.59 -4.05 -8.16
CA ARG A 322 -21.12 -2.71 -8.49
C ARG A 322 -20.25 -1.60 -7.93
N GLU A 323 -19.85 -1.72 -6.68
CA GLU A 323 -19.04 -0.71 -5.98
C GLU A 323 -17.66 -0.62 -6.61
N VAL A 324 -16.93 -1.75 -6.65
CA VAL A 324 -15.59 -1.84 -7.24
C VAL A 324 -15.60 -1.45 -8.71
N GLY A 325 -16.57 -1.93 -9.49
CA GLY A 325 -16.67 -1.60 -10.92
C GLY A 325 -16.87 -0.11 -11.18
N SER A 326 -17.68 0.58 -10.36
CA SER A 326 -17.89 2.02 -10.48
C SER A 326 -16.62 2.84 -10.18
N LEU A 327 -15.84 2.40 -9.19
CA LEU A 327 -14.60 3.06 -8.78
C LEU A 327 -13.48 2.83 -9.79
N ILE A 328 -13.39 1.63 -10.38
CA ILE A 328 -12.46 1.36 -11.50
C ILE A 328 -12.78 2.25 -12.70
N HIS A 329 -14.06 2.42 -13.05
CA HIS A 329 -14.45 3.31 -14.13
C HIS A 329 -14.05 4.78 -13.84
N ARG A 330 -14.16 5.21 -12.59
CA ARG A 330 -13.69 6.54 -12.18
C ARG A 330 -12.17 6.67 -12.32
N LEU A 331 -11.41 5.69 -11.82
CA LEU A 331 -9.94 5.63 -11.95
C LEU A 331 -9.51 5.74 -13.42
N LEU A 332 -10.15 4.98 -14.31
CA LEU A 332 -9.84 5.02 -15.75
C LEU A 332 -10.14 6.38 -16.39
N ARG A 333 -11.13 7.12 -15.88
CA ARG A 333 -11.53 8.44 -16.40
C ARG A 333 -10.68 9.58 -15.84
N GLN A 334 -10.29 9.49 -14.57
CA GLN A 334 -9.63 10.58 -13.83
C GLN A 334 -8.13 10.38 -13.65
N GLY A 335 -7.61 9.20 -13.97
CA GLY A 335 -6.23 8.83 -13.63
C GLY A 335 -6.09 8.44 -12.15
N ASN A 336 -4.89 8.00 -11.79
CA ASN A 336 -4.55 7.63 -10.41
C ASN A 336 -4.05 8.87 -9.62
N GLY A 337 -3.65 8.66 -8.36
CA GLY A 337 -3.17 9.75 -7.50
C GLY A 337 -1.96 10.49 -8.07
N ALA A 338 -1.07 9.80 -8.79
CA ALA A 338 0.08 10.42 -9.44
C ALA A 338 -0.33 11.34 -10.61
N ASP A 339 -1.35 10.96 -11.37
CA ASP A 339 -1.90 11.79 -12.45
C ASP A 339 -2.53 13.06 -11.85
N ARG A 340 -3.38 12.90 -10.82
CA ARG A 340 -4.04 14.02 -10.13
C ARG A 340 -3.04 14.99 -9.48
N GLN A 341 -1.98 14.48 -8.87
CA GLN A 341 -0.91 15.32 -8.30
C GLN A 341 -0.17 16.12 -9.38
N ARG A 342 0.07 15.54 -10.56
CA ARG A 342 0.68 16.26 -11.70
C ARG A 342 -0.24 17.33 -12.28
N GLU A 343 -1.53 17.06 -12.36
CA GLU A 343 -2.55 18.03 -12.75
C GLU A 343 -2.56 19.23 -11.77
N ALA A 344 -2.61 18.97 -10.46
CA ALA A 344 -2.55 20.01 -9.45
C ALA A 344 -1.26 20.85 -9.54
N LEU A 345 -0.11 20.21 -9.80
CA LEU A 345 1.15 20.94 -10.02
C LEU A 345 1.07 21.87 -11.24
N ALA A 346 0.44 21.43 -12.33
CA ALA A 346 0.27 22.23 -13.53
C ALA A 346 -0.69 23.42 -13.33
N GLU A 347 -1.70 23.26 -12.46
CA GLU A 347 -2.69 24.29 -12.17
C GLU A 347 -2.19 25.40 -11.24
N GLY A 348 -1.47 25.05 -10.17
CA GLY A 348 -1.07 26.03 -9.15
C GLY A 348 0.25 25.73 -8.44
N GLY A 349 1.07 24.83 -8.99
CA GLY A 349 2.36 24.46 -8.41
C GLY A 349 2.21 23.61 -7.14
N PHE A 350 3.28 23.53 -6.34
CA PHE A 350 3.28 22.71 -5.13
C PHE A 350 2.20 23.08 -4.11
N PRO A 351 1.81 24.35 -3.89
CA PRO A 351 0.67 24.67 -3.02
C PRO A 351 -0.59 23.87 -3.39
N SER A 352 -0.94 23.80 -4.67
CA SER A 352 -2.08 22.99 -5.13
C SER A 352 -1.89 21.48 -4.94
N VAL A 353 -0.66 20.98 -5.02
CA VAL A 353 -0.35 19.57 -4.69
C VAL A 353 -0.57 19.32 -3.19
N ILE A 354 -0.09 20.21 -2.33
CA ILE A 354 -0.27 20.11 -0.87
C ILE A 354 -1.75 20.21 -0.50
N ASP A 355 -2.50 21.13 -1.12
CA ASP A 355 -3.95 21.25 -0.94
C ASP A 355 -4.66 19.96 -1.36
N LEU A 356 -4.31 19.37 -2.52
CA LEU A 356 -4.90 18.12 -3.00
C LEU A 356 -4.69 16.97 -1.99
N ILE A 357 -3.45 16.74 -1.56
CA ILE A 357 -3.12 15.59 -0.70
C ILE A 357 -3.59 15.77 0.75
N THR A 358 -3.92 16.98 1.20
CA THR A 358 -4.40 17.24 2.56
C THR A 358 -5.92 17.40 2.63
N SER A 359 -6.57 17.93 1.58
CA SER A 359 -8.03 18.12 1.55
C SER A 359 -8.81 16.84 1.26
N GLU A 360 -8.26 15.95 0.42
CA GLU A 360 -8.90 14.67 0.08
C GLU A 360 -8.75 13.63 1.21
N ALA A 361 -7.92 13.90 2.23
CA ALA A 361 -7.63 12.94 3.29
C ALA A 361 -8.87 12.44 4.03
N THR A 362 -9.91 13.27 4.15
CA THR A 362 -11.21 12.92 4.76
C THR A 362 -12.35 12.78 3.76
N ALA A 363 -12.06 12.85 2.45
CA ALA A 363 -13.07 12.71 1.41
C ALA A 363 -13.55 11.26 1.29
N PRO A 364 -14.88 11.05 1.12
CA PRO A 364 -15.44 9.74 0.86
C PRO A 364 -14.94 9.14 -0.44
#